data_AF-A0A851TDU0-F1
#
_entry.id   AF-A0A851TDU0-F1
#
_cell.length_a   1.000
_cell.length_b   1.000
_cell.length_c   1.000
_cell.angle_alpha   90.00
_cell.angle_beta   90.00
_cell.angle_gamma   90.00
#
_symmetry.space_group_name_H-M   'P 1'
#
loop_
_entity.id
_entity.type
_entity.pdbx_description
1 polymer ?
#
loop_
_entity_poly.entity_id
_entity_poly.type
_entity_poly.pdbx_seq_one_letter_code
_entity_poly.pdbx_strand_id
1 'polypeptide(L)'
;YPSGNLAVVVVREAERFVCVVQEDKPSNAAIRAVFQSTGRGTCYHPNGTVWIHMNIHGGQYLDQAGNRVRTWTWPNARVSPGPPVPLSPIFVSLNRHVGVRIVAQDKIAVSFLAMGQQAKFNVGTRVQGSDVGQLPPRAPLGEEQLLLLAFRIRIRQLFDKLRGCLTFPSNEQWDKLKPPAYLSSQALKITQLCKTSDVSEEVHSLVRAIINA
;
A
#
# COMPACT_ATOMS: atom_id res chain seq x y z
N TYR A 1 -2.14 -13.54 23.61
CA TYR A 1 -0.67 -13.46 23.82
C TYR A 1 -0.31 -14.14 25.14
N PRO A 2 0.96 -14.50 25.39
CA PRO A 2 1.40 -14.95 26.71
C PRO A 2 1.07 -13.95 27.84
N SER A 3 0.99 -12.67 27.51
CA SER A 3 0.56 -11.57 28.39
C SER A 3 -0.91 -11.59 28.78
N GLY A 4 -1.74 -12.42 28.16
CA GLY A 4 -3.21 -12.39 28.29
C GLY A 4 -3.92 -11.42 27.33
N ASN A 5 -3.20 -10.53 26.63
CA ASN A 5 -3.80 -9.62 25.67
C ASN A 5 -4.32 -10.36 24.43
N LEU A 6 -5.32 -9.76 23.77
CA LEU A 6 -5.93 -10.28 22.55
C LEU A 6 -4.92 -10.23 21.39
N ALA A 7 -4.69 -11.37 20.74
CA ALA A 7 -3.73 -11.45 19.63
C ALA A 7 -4.41 -11.37 18.27
N VAL A 8 -5.46 -12.16 18.11
CA VAL A 8 -6.15 -12.34 16.84
C VAL A 8 -7.64 -12.46 17.15
N VAL A 9 -8.44 -11.69 16.42
CA VAL A 9 -9.90 -11.78 16.42
C VAL A 9 -10.33 -12.26 15.06
N VAL A 10 -11.16 -13.29 15.01
CA VAL A 10 -11.81 -13.71 13.77
C VAL A 10 -13.31 -13.65 14.02
N VAL A 11 -13.98 -12.73 13.33
CA VAL A 11 -15.45 -12.64 13.32
C VAL A 11 -15.94 -13.27 12.04
N ARG A 12 -16.94 -14.15 12.14
CA ARG A 12 -17.53 -14.84 10.99
C ARG A 12 -19.04 -14.70 11.03
N GLU A 13 -19.62 -14.35 9.89
CA GLU A 13 -21.06 -14.28 9.66
C GLU A 13 -21.33 -14.97 8.32
N ALA A 14 -21.96 -16.15 8.36
CA ALA A 14 -22.12 -17.04 7.19
C ALA A 14 -20.77 -17.24 6.46
N GLU A 15 -20.72 -16.93 5.16
CA GLU A 15 -19.53 -17.01 4.30
C GLU A 15 -18.59 -15.79 4.42
N ARG A 16 -18.96 -14.79 5.23
CA ARG A 16 -18.15 -13.58 5.44
C ARG A 16 -17.31 -13.71 6.69
N PHE A 17 -16.10 -13.18 6.64
CA PHE A 17 -15.26 -13.09 7.83
C PHE A 17 -14.38 -11.84 7.79
N VAL A 18 -13.99 -11.41 8.98
CA VAL A 18 -12.91 -10.44 9.19
C VAL A 18 -11.95 -11.01 10.21
N CYS A 19 -10.67 -11.08 9.86
CA CYS A 19 -9.58 -11.42 10.76
C CYS A 19 -8.79 -10.15 11.08
N VAL A 20 -8.67 -9.82 12.36
CA VAL A 20 -7.91 -8.68 12.86
C VAL A 20 -6.78 -9.19 13.74
N VAL A 21 -5.56 -8.75 13.48
CA VAL A 21 -4.39 -8.99 14.34
C VAL A 21 -4.10 -7.71 15.13
N GLN A 22 -3.91 -7.82 16.43
CA GLN A 22 -3.63 -6.68 17.32
C GLN A 22 -2.24 -6.73 17.92
N GLU A 23 -1.71 -5.58 18.34
CA GLU A 23 -0.50 -5.51 19.17
C GLU A 23 -0.68 -6.20 20.53
N ASP A 24 0.43 -6.66 21.11
CA ASP A 24 0.47 -7.14 22.49
C ASP A 24 0.54 -5.95 23.46
N LYS A 25 -0.59 -5.24 23.64
CA LYS A 25 -0.73 -4.12 24.58
C LYS A 25 -2.06 -4.21 25.34
N PRO A 26 -2.10 -3.80 26.61
CA PRO A 26 -3.31 -3.87 27.45
C PRO A 26 -4.36 -2.82 27.08
N SER A 27 -3.96 -1.66 26.57
CA SER A 27 -4.86 -0.56 26.17
C SER A 27 -4.37 0.07 24.87
N ASN A 28 -5.30 0.55 24.03
CA ASN A 28 -5.00 1.20 22.75
C ASN A 28 -4.10 0.34 21.84
N ALA A 29 -4.32 -0.98 21.84
CA ALA A 29 -3.57 -1.90 20.98
C ALA A 29 -3.81 -1.57 19.51
N ALA A 30 -2.75 -1.23 18.78
CA ALA A 30 -2.88 -0.93 17.37
C ALA A 30 -3.19 -2.20 16.56
N ILE A 31 -3.95 -2.04 15.48
CA ILE A 31 -4.18 -3.11 14.52
C ILE A 31 -2.91 -3.32 13.71
N ARG A 32 -2.43 -4.56 13.65
CA ARG A 32 -1.26 -4.98 12.88
C ARG A 32 -1.61 -5.56 11.53
N ALA A 33 -2.78 -6.19 11.40
CA ALA A 33 -3.29 -6.63 10.12
C ALA A 33 -4.81 -6.79 10.14
N VAL A 34 -5.42 -6.66 8.96
CA VAL A 34 -6.84 -6.94 8.72
C VAL A 34 -6.94 -7.77 7.44
N PHE A 35 -7.70 -8.85 7.47
CA PHE A 35 -8.04 -9.68 6.31
C PHE A 35 -9.55 -9.86 6.26
N GLN A 36 -10.12 -9.76 5.07
CA GLN A 36 -11.56 -9.83 4.85
C GLN A 36 -11.87 -10.92 3.82
N SER A 37 -13.05 -11.53 3.94
CA SER A 37 -13.58 -12.49 2.96
C SER A 37 -13.75 -11.92 1.55
N THR A 38 -13.69 -10.60 1.38
CA THR A 38 -13.68 -9.93 0.07
C THR A 38 -12.34 -10.08 -0.66
N GLY A 39 -11.37 -10.78 -0.08
CA GLY A 39 -10.01 -10.90 -0.60
C GLY A 39 -9.14 -9.65 -0.35
N ARG A 40 -9.64 -8.67 0.41
CA ARG A 40 -8.87 -7.50 0.85
C ARG A 40 -8.05 -7.86 2.09
N GLY A 41 -6.78 -7.46 2.08
CA GLY A 41 -5.86 -7.65 3.20
C GLY A 41 -4.91 -6.48 3.35
N THR A 42 -4.70 -6.02 4.57
CA THR A 42 -3.73 -4.96 4.89
C THR A 42 -2.90 -5.36 6.10
N CYS A 43 -1.59 -5.17 6.04
CA CYS A 43 -0.66 -5.34 7.16
C CYS A 43 0.06 -4.02 7.42
N TYR A 44 0.41 -3.74 8.66
CA TYR A 44 1.03 -2.49 9.08
C TYR A 44 2.41 -2.73 9.68
N HIS A 45 3.32 -1.80 9.41
CA HIS A 45 4.60 -1.67 10.09
C HIS A 45 4.39 -1.28 11.56
N PRO A 46 5.40 -1.45 12.43
CA PRO A 46 5.34 -1.01 13.82
C PRO A 46 4.92 0.45 14.01
N ASN A 47 5.31 1.33 13.09
CA ASN A 47 5.01 2.76 13.07
C ASN A 47 3.60 3.10 12.55
N GLY A 48 2.78 2.12 12.20
CA GLY A 48 1.42 2.32 11.67
C GLY A 48 1.34 2.56 10.16
N THR A 49 2.48 2.69 9.46
CA THR A 49 2.50 2.79 8.00
C THR A 49 2.06 1.45 7.39
N VAL A 50 1.33 1.50 6.27
CA VAL A 50 0.98 0.29 5.52
C VAL A 50 2.24 -0.43 5.05
N TRP A 51 2.35 -1.71 5.36
CA TRP A 51 3.42 -2.59 4.92
C TRP A 51 2.98 -3.40 3.70
N ILE A 52 1.80 -4.01 3.76
CA ILE A 52 1.22 -4.75 2.64
C ILE A 52 -0.21 -4.31 2.47
N HIS A 53 -0.59 -4.11 1.22
CA HIS A 53 -1.99 -3.97 0.83
C HIS A 53 -2.28 -4.88 -0.35
N MET A 54 -3.37 -5.64 -0.27
CA MET A 54 -3.77 -6.58 -1.32
C MET A 54 -5.29 -6.66 -1.45
N ASN A 55 -5.70 -7.06 -2.65
CA ASN A 55 -7.09 -7.27 -3.05
C ASN A 55 -7.19 -8.47 -4.00
N ILE A 56 -8.35 -8.65 -4.65
CA ILE A 56 -8.59 -9.77 -5.58
C ILE A 56 -7.76 -9.74 -6.87
N HIS A 57 -7.08 -8.63 -7.19
CA HIS A 57 -6.28 -8.49 -8.40
C HIS A 57 -4.79 -8.71 -8.15
N GLY A 58 -4.33 -8.42 -6.94
CA GLY A 58 -2.92 -8.55 -6.57
C GLY A 58 -2.60 -7.85 -5.26
N GLY A 59 -1.36 -7.41 -5.11
CA GLY A 59 -0.96 -6.65 -3.94
C GLY A 59 0.31 -5.84 -4.15
N GLN A 60 0.63 -5.08 -3.11
CA GLN A 60 1.76 -4.17 -3.05
C GLN A 60 2.47 -4.34 -1.70
N TYR A 61 3.79 -4.22 -1.74
CA TYR A 61 4.67 -4.20 -0.59
C TYR A 61 5.30 -2.81 -0.47
N LEU A 62 5.19 -2.22 0.70
CA LEU A 62 5.61 -0.87 1.01
C LEU A 62 6.67 -0.88 2.13
N ASP A 63 7.64 0.03 2.04
CA ASP A 63 8.64 0.26 3.10
C ASP A 63 8.04 1.05 4.28
N GLN A 64 8.83 1.24 5.34
CA GLN A 64 8.39 1.96 6.55
C GLN A 64 8.04 3.44 6.29
N ALA A 65 8.53 4.02 5.19
CA ALA A 65 8.22 5.38 4.74
C ALA A 65 7.01 5.42 3.78
N GLY A 66 6.37 4.29 3.53
CA GLY A 66 5.20 4.17 2.65
C GLY A 66 5.54 4.24 1.17
N ASN A 67 6.79 4.02 0.77
CA ASN A 67 7.14 3.90 -0.65
C ASN A 67 6.91 2.47 -1.13
N ARG A 68 6.37 2.34 -2.34
CA ARG A 68 6.09 1.05 -2.96
C ARG A 68 7.39 0.41 -3.46
N VAL A 69 7.76 -0.72 -2.85
CA VAL A 69 8.98 -1.48 -3.17
C VAL A 69 8.70 -2.59 -4.18
N ARG A 70 7.54 -3.24 -4.07
CA ARG A 70 7.17 -4.38 -4.92
C ARG A 70 5.68 -4.42 -5.17
N THR A 71 5.29 -4.95 -6.34
CA THR A 71 3.89 -5.27 -6.67
C THR A 71 3.81 -6.66 -7.28
N TRP A 72 2.67 -7.32 -7.13
CA TRP A 72 2.38 -8.58 -7.79
C TRP A 72 0.91 -8.65 -8.22
N THR A 73 0.61 -9.57 -9.11
CA THR A 73 -0.73 -9.88 -9.59
C THR A 73 -1.03 -11.34 -9.33
N TRP A 74 -2.28 -11.66 -9.01
CA TRP A 74 -2.67 -13.06 -8.91
C TRP A 74 -2.80 -13.69 -10.32
N PRO A 75 -2.45 -14.98 -10.51
CA PRO A 75 -2.51 -15.63 -11.83
C PRO A 75 -3.91 -15.61 -12.48
N ASN A 76 -4.98 -15.52 -11.68
CA ASN A 76 -6.37 -15.55 -12.16
C ASN A 76 -6.98 -14.15 -12.37
N ALA A 77 -6.22 -13.06 -12.19
CA ALA A 77 -6.71 -11.71 -12.42
C ALA A 77 -6.82 -11.48 -13.95
N ARG A 78 -8.03 -11.66 -14.50
CA ARG A 78 -8.35 -11.58 -15.95
C ARG A 78 -8.13 -10.21 -16.63
N VAL A 79 -7.38 -9.28 -16.04
CA VAL A 79 -7.36 -7.86 -16.44
C VAL A 79 -5.95 -7.25 -16.48
N SER A 80 -4.90 -8.01 -16.80
CA SER A 80 -3.58 -7.42 -17.05
C SER A 80 -3.11 -7.73 -18.47
N PRO A 81 -2.80 -6.72 -19.32
CA PRO A 81 -2.27 -6.92 -20.67
C PRO A 81 -0.81 -7.39 -20.70
N GLY A 82 -0.32 -8.00 -19.61
CA GLY A 82 1.06 -8.48 -19.49
C GLY A 82 1.13 -9.77 -18.67
N PRO A 83 2.20 -10.57 -18.85
CA PRO A 83 2.34 -11.84 -18.16
C PRO A 83 2.28 -11.63 -16.63
N PRO A 84 1.50 -12.45 -15.90
CA PRO A 84 1.40 -12.32 -14.46
C PRO A 84 2.80 -12.46 -13.84
N VAL A 85 3.24 -11.44 -13.10
CA VAL A 85 4.52 -11.52 -12.39
C VAL A 85 4.34 -12.53 -11.26
N PRO A 86 5.06 -13.67 -11.27
CA PRO A 86 4.89 -14.70 -10.26
C PRO A 86 5.23 -14.17 -8.88
N LEU A 87 4.35 -14.42 -7.92
CA LEU A 87 4.59 -14.07 -6.52
C LEU A 87 5.59 -15.07 -5.93
N SER A 88 6.81 -14.59 -5.62
CA SER A 88 7.64 -15.30 -4.64
C SER A 88 7.02 -15.14 -3.23
N PRO A 89 6.95 -16.21 -2.42
CA PRO A 89 6.31 -16.17 -1.11
C PRO A 89 6.77 -14.99 -0.26
N ILE A 90 5.81 -14.24 0.28
CA ILE A 90 6.08 -13.10 1.16
C ILE A 90 5.84 -13.54 2.60
N PHE A 91 6.76 -13.16 3.48
CA PHE A 91 6.66 -13.36 4.91
C PHE A 91 6.81 -12.04 5.62
N VAL A 92 5.91 -11.77 6.54
CA VAL A 92 5.92 -10.56 7.36
C VAL A 92 5.80 -10.98 8.82
N SER A 93 6.75 -10.55 9.64
CA SER A 93 6.65 -10.67 11.09
C SER A 93 5.96 -9.41 11.63
N LEU A 94 4.68 -9.52 11.99
CA LEU A 94 3.89 -8.39 12.49
C LEU A 94 4.32 -7.98 13.90
N ASN A 95 4.75 -8.95 14.70
CA ASN A 95 5.40 -8.78 16.01
C ASN A 95 6.13 -10.07 16.39
N ARG A 96 6.63 -10.15 17.63
CA ARG A 96 7.38 -11.31 18.15
C ARG A 96 6.63 -12.64 18.05
N HIS A 97 5.30 -12.63 18.12
CA HIS A 97 4.47 -13.83 18.18
C HIS A 97 3.65 -14.06 16.92
N VAL A 98 3.34 -13.02 16.15
CA VAL A 98 2.44 -13.12 14.99
C VAL A 98 3.16 -12.81 13.69
N GLY A 99 3.01 -13.71 12.72
CA GLY A 99 3.50 -13.53 11.36
C GLY A 99 2.43 -13.83 10.32
N VAL A 100 2.63 -13.34 9.10
CA VAL A 100 1.78 -13.55 7.93
C VAL A 100 2.63 -14.14 6.82
N ARG A 101 2.12 -15.20 6.17
CA ARG A 101 2.71 -15.81 4.98
C ARG A 101 1.72 -15.69 3.82
N ILE A 102 2.17 -15.11 2.71
CA ILE A 102 1.38 -14.92 1.50
C ILE A 102 2.02 -15.72 0.37
N VAL A 103 1.30 -16.71 -0.16
CA VAL A 103 1.77 -17.57 -1.26
C VAL A 103 0.88 -17.45 -2.49
N ALA A 104 -0.43 -17.39 -2.28
CA ALA A 104 -1.44 -17.20 -3.32
C ALA A 104 -2.67 -16.51 -2.72
N GLN A 105 -3.61 -16.11 -3.56
CA GLN A 105 -4.85 -15.42 -3.15
C GLN A 105 -5.63 -16.18 -2.06
N ASP A 106 -5.67 -17.51 -2.16
CA ASP A 106 -6.35 -18.44 -1.25
C ASP A 106 -5.43 -19.10 -0.22
N LYS A 107 -4.13 -18.78 -0.27
CA LYS A 107 -3.08 -19.33 0.59
C LYS A 107 -2.37 -18.20 1.32
N ILE A 108 -3.12 -17.55 2.21
CA ILE A 108 -2.62 -16.51 3.10
C ILE A 108 -2.79 -17.01 4.52
N ALA A 109 -1.70 -17.32 5.21
CA ALA A 109 -1.74 -17.85 6.55
C ALA A 109 -1.25 -16.81 7.55
N VAL A 110 -2.03 -16.59 8.61
CA VAL A 110 -1.53 -15.92 9.82
C VAL A 110 -1.10 -17.02 10.79
N SER A 111 0.07 -16.85 11.38
CA SER A 111 0.64 -17.77 12.37
C SER A 111 0.88 -17.06 13.68
N PHE A 112 0.41 -17.66 14.77
CA PHE A 112 0.72 -17.25 16.14
C PHE A 112 1.67 -18.29 16.76
N LEU A 113 2.82 -17.85 17.25
CA LEU A 113 3.88 -18.65 17.87
C LEU A 113 4.16 -18.15 19.29
N ALA A 114 3.97 -19.02 20.27
CA ALA A 114 4.31 -18.75 21.65
C ALA A 114 4.64 -20.05 22.39
N MET A 115 5.60 -20.00 23.32
CA MET A 115 5.94 -21.14 24.20
C MET A 115 6.22 -22.44 23.44
N GLY A 116 6.87 -22.36 22.27
CA GLY A 116 7.18 -23.52 21.42
C GLY A 116 5.98 -24.09 20.64
N GLN A 117 4.78 -23.51 20.77
CA GLN A 117 3.58 -23.94 20.08
C GLN A 117 3.17 -22.95 18.99
N GLN A 118 2.67 -23.47 17.87
CA GLN A 118 2.25 -22.66 16.74
C GLN A 118 0.81 -22.96 16.33
N ALA A 119 -0.03 -21.92 16.28
CA ALA A 119 -1.33 -21.94 15.65
C ALA A 119 -1.25 -21.27 14.28
N LYS A 120 -1.86 -21.86 13.25
CA LYS A 120 -1.96 -21.29 11.91
C LYS A 120 -3.41 -21.31 11.45
N PHE A 121 -3.84 -20.23 10.86
CA PHE A 121 -5.18 -20.14 10.28
C PHE A 121 -5.08 -19.46 8.91
N ASN A 122 -5.79 -20.05 7.94
CA ASN A 122 -5.87 -19.51 6.59
C ASN A 122 -6.89 -18.37 6.57
N VAL A 123 -6.44 -17.20 6.11
CA VAL A 123 -7.24 -16.00 5.89
C VAL A 123 -7.27 -15.61 4.40
N GLY A 124 -6.70 -16.45 3.53
CA GLY A 124 -6.80 -16.30 2.09
C GLY A 124 -8.22 -16.55 1.61
N THR A 125 -8.64 -15.83 0.58
CA THR A 125 -9.98 -16.01 -0.01
C THR A 125 -9.90 -15.97 -1.51
N ARG A 126 -10.36 -17.04 -2.16
CA ARG A 126 -10.52 -17.08 -3.61
C ARG A 126 -11.89 -16.53 -3.98
N VAL A 127 -11.93 -15.30 -4.47
CA VAL A 127 -13.16 -14.74 -5.02
C VAL A 127 -13.30 -15.26 -6.46
N GLN A 128 -14.29 -16.12 -6.71
CA GLN A 128 -14.61 -16.62 -8.06
C GLN A 128 -15.49 -15.61 -8.81
N GLY A 129 -15.41 -15.64 -10.14
CA GLY A 129 -15.77 -14.55 -11.07
C GLY A 129 -17.21 -14.04 -11.14
N SER A 130 -18.13 -14.47 -10.27
CA SER A 130 -19.50 -13.94 -10.24
C SER A 130 -19.57 -12.53 -9.64
N ASP A 131 -18.68 -12.19 -8.70
CA ASP A 131 -18.60 -10.84 -8.08
C ASP A 131 -17.59 -9.90 -8.76
N VAL A 132 -16.84 -10.43 -9.74
CA VAL A 132 -15.79 -9.68 -10.46
C VAL A 132 -16.40 -8.77 -11.55
N GLY A 133 -17.65 -9.03 -11.95
CA GLY A 133 -18.38 -8.20 -12.91
C GLY A 133 -18.81 -6.82 -12.38
N GLN A 134 -18.79 -6.60 -11.05
CA GLN A 134 -19.17 -5.33 -10.43
C GLN A 134 -17.99 -4.49 -9.94
N LEU A 135 -16.77 -5.03 -9.94
CA LEU A 135 -15.60 -4.27 -9.54
C LEU A 135 -15.01 -3.59 -10.78
N PRO A 136 -14.81 -2.27 -10.76
CA PRO A 136 -14.21 -1.58 -11.89
C PRO A 136 -12.87 -2.26 -12.23
N PRO A 137 -12.57 -2.47 -13.52
CA PRO A 137 -11.29 -3.02 -13.94
C PRO A 137 -10.17 -2.24 -13.23
N ARG A 138 -9.09 -2.95 -12.87
CA ARG A 138 -7.89 -2.35 -12.28
C ARG A 138 -7.59 -1.07 -13.04
N ALA A 139 -7.85 0.08 -12.42
CA ALA A 139 -7.61 1.35 -13.08
C ALA A 139 -6.12 1.35 -13.48
N PRO A 140 -5.77 1.37 -14.78
CA PRO A 140 -4.42 1.75 -15.17
C PRO A 140 -4.19 3.10 -14.52
N LEU A 141 -3.17 3.21 -13.63
CA LEU A 141 -2.86 4.39 -12.80
C LEU A 141 -3.95 5.46 -12.88
N GLY A 142 -5.08 5.24 -12.19
CA GLY A 142 -6.28 6.05 -12.41
C GLY A 142 -5.95 7.54 -12.29
N GLU A 143 -6.66 8.40 -13.03
CA GLU A 143 -6.41 9.84 -13.09
C GLU A 143 -6.17 10.45 -11.69
N GLU A 144 -6.95 10.01 -10.71
CA GLU A 144 -6.81 10.35 -9.29
C GLU A 144 -5.42 10.01 -8.72
N GLN A 145 -4.84 8.85 -9.03
CA GLN A 145 -3.50 8.47 -8.58
C GLN A 145 -2.42 9.37 -9.18
N LEU A 146 -2.56 9.79 -10.44
CA LEU A 146 -1.66 10.76 -11.06
C LEU A 146 -1.79 12.12 -10.38
N LEU A 147 -3.01 12.57 -10.09
CA LEU A 147 -3.24 13.81 -9.35
C LEU A 147 -2.67 13.74 -7.93
N LEU A 148 -2.90 12.65 -7.20
CA LEU A 148 -2.34 12.43 -5.87
C LEU A 148 -0.80 12.43 -5.88
N LEU A 149 -0.18 11.82 -6.90
CA LEU A 149 1.27 11.86 -7.08
C LEU A 149 1.76 13.29 -7.37
N ALA A 150 1.04 14.06 -8.20
CA ALA A 150 1.36 15.45 -8.50
C ALA A 150 1.29 16.32 -7.24
N PHE A 151 0.20 16.21 -6.46
CA PHE A 151 0.05 16.89 -5.18
C PHE A 151 1.13 16.50 -4.18
N ARG A 152 1.50 15.22 -4.10
CA ARG A 152 2.61 14.77 -3.24
C ARG A 152 3.93 15.43 -3.61
N ILE A 153 4.24 15.55 -4.91
CA ILE A 153 5.44 16.25 -5.38
C ILE A 153 5.36 17.73 -5.01
N ARG A 154 4.21 18.38 -5.24
CA ARG A 154 3.99 19.79 -4.92
C ARG A 154 4.18 20.09 -3.44
N ILE A 155 3.58 19.29 -2.56
CA ILE A 155 3.73 19.43 -1.11
C ILE A 155 5.20 19.31 -0.71
N ARG A 156 5.95 18.36 -1.29
CA ARG A 156 7.38 18.22 -1.02
C ARG A 156 8.20 19.42 -1.49
N GLN A 157 7.90 19.97 -2.67
CA GLN A 157 8.55 21.20 -3.16
C GLN A 157 8.26 22.38 -2.23
N LEU A 158 7.03 22.52 -1.72
CA LEU A 158 6.68 23.56 -0.75
C LEU A 158 7.45 23.40 0.55
N PHE A 159 7.55 22.18 1.09
CA PHE A 159 8.38 21.92 2.27
C PHE A 159 9.86 22.22 2.04
N ASP A 160 10.38 21.93 0.85
CA ASP A 160 11.77 22.24 0.49
C ASP A 160 11.99 23.76 0.42
N LYS A 161 11.08 24.50 -0.21
CA LYS A 161 11.08 25.97 -0.20
C LYS A 161 11.06 26.53 1.24
N LEU A 162 10.16 26.04 2.09
CA LEU A 162 10.07 26.46 3.49
C LEU A 162 11.36 26.18 4.27
N ARG A 163 11.98 25.02 4.06
CA ARG A 163 13.29 24.70 4.66
C ARG A 163 14.38 25.63 4.15
N GLY A 164 14.38 25.95 2.86
CA GLY A 164 15.22 26.97 2.27
C GLY A 164 15.09 28.28 3.05
N CYS A 165 13.86 28.81 3.15
CA CYS A 165 13.54 30.05 3.87
C CYS A 165 14.11 30.10 5.29
N LEU A 166 13.98 29.00 6.03
CA LEU A 166 14.49 28.88 7.40
C LEU A 166 16.03 28.81 7.46
N THR A 167 16.68 28.26 6.43
CA THR A 167 18.14 28.02 6.44
C THR A 167 18.93 29.27 6.02
N PHE A 168 18.38 30.11 5.13
CA PHE A 168 19.07 31.29 4.59
C PHE A 168 18.24 32.58 4.69
N PRO A 169 17.72 32.97 5.87
CA PRO A 169 16.65 33.96 6.03
C PRO A 169 16.87 35.31 5.31
N SER A 170 18.12 35.68 5.02
CA SER A 170 18.52 36.91 4.33
C SER A 170 18.55 36.83 2.80
N ASN A 171 18.29 35.67 2.19
CA ASN A 171 18.37 35.49 0.74
C ASN A 171 17.06 35.89 0.05
N GLU A 172 16.99 37.05 -0.59
CA GLU A 172 15.77 37.50 -1.29
C GLU A 172 15.43 36.71 -2.57
N GLN A 173 16.31 35.81 -3.04
CA GLN A 173 16.15 35.05 -4.30
C GLN A 173 15.68 33.60 -4.09
N TRP A 174 14.74 33.40 -3.17
CA TRP A 174 14.15 32.08 -2.86
C TRP A 174 13.59 31.35 -4.07
N ASP A 175 12.98 32.09 -4.99
CA ASP A 175 12.31 31.55 -6.18
C ASP A 175 13.28 30.97 -7.21
N LYS A 176 14.58 31.33 -7.10
CA LYS A 176 15.63 30.88 -8.01
C LYS A 176 16.37 29.63 -7.51
N LEU A 177 16.09 29.19 -6.27
CA LEU A 177 16.70 27.99 -5.73
C LEU A 177 16.18 26.77 -6.50
N LYS A 178 17.11 26.03 -7.10
CA LYS A 178 16.78 24.80 -7.82
C LYS A 178 16.31 23.75 -6.82
N PRO A 179 15.19 23.07 -7.09
CA PRO A 179 14.75 21.98 -6.23
C PRO A 179 15.78 20.84 -6.24
N PRO A 180 15.86 20.06 -5.14
CA PRO A 180 16.67 18.86 -5.08
C PRO A 180 16.46 17.95 -6.28
N ALA A 181 17.54 17.34 -6.77
CA ALA A 181 17.53 16.51 -7.98
C ALA A 181 16.48 15.38 -7.94
N TYR A 182 16.18 14.84 -6.75
CA TYR A 182 15.16 13.80 -6.59
C TYR A 182 13.73 14.31 -6.87
N LEU A 183 13.41 15.58 -6.57
CA LEU A 183 12.10 16.17 -6.87
C LEU A 183 11.95 16.42 -8.37
N SER A 184 13.01 16.92 -9.01
CA SER A 184 13.06 17.09 -10.47
C SER A 184 12.90 15.74 -11.20
N SER A 185 13.55 14.69 -10.69
CA SER A 185 13.39 13.32 -11.23
C SER A 185 11.96 12.79 -11.05
N GLN A 186 11.34 13.02 -9.88
CA GLN A 186 9.95 12.63 -9.63
C GLN A 186 8.95 13.37 -10.54
N ALA A 187 9.14 14.67 -10.74
CA ALA A 187 8.35 15.49 -11.66
C ALA A 187 8.45 14.98 -13.11
N LEU A 188 9.67 14.64 -13.57
CA LEU A 188 9.85 14.10 -14.91
C LEU A 188 9.20 12.71 -15.06
N LYS A 189 9.32 11.86 -14.03
CA LYS A 189 8.73 10.52 -14.01
C LYS A 189 7.20 10.54 -14.06
N ILE A 190 6.55 11.46 -13.36
CA ILE A 190 5.08 11.56 -13.42
C ILE A 190 4.59 12.10 -14.77
N THR A 191 5.31 13.05 -15.38
CA THR A 191 5.00 13.49 -16.75
C THR A 191 5.15 12.35 -17.76
N GLN A 192 6.18 11.51 -17.62
CA GLN A 192 6.34 10.31 -18.43
C GLN A 192 5.16 9.33 -18.23
N LEU A 193 4.74 9.11 -16.98
CA LEU A 193 3.64 8.21 -16.64
C LEU A 193 2.29 8.69 -17.21
N CYS A 194 2.03 10.00 -17.22
CA CYS A 194 0.82 10.55 -17.84
C CYS A 194 0.77 10.24 -19.33
N LYS A 195 1.90 10.39 -20.04
CA LYS A 195 1.99 10.09 -21.48
C LYS A 195 1.78 8.61 -21.80
N THR A 196 2.18 7.71 -20.90
CA THR A 196 2.06 6.26 -21.13
C THR A 196 0.72 5.66 -20.71
N SER A 197 -0.14 6.41 -20.02
CA SER A 197 -1.32 5.84 -19.34
C SER A 197 -2.67 6.04 -20.05
N ASP A 198 -2.69 6.52 -21.31
CA ASP A 198 -3.92 6.79 -22.09
C ASP A 198 -4.98 7.59 -21.30
N VAL A 199 -4.53 8.70 -20.69
CA VAL A 199 -5.32 9.56 -19.81
C VAL A 199 -5.75 10.82 -20.54
N SER A 200 -6.90 11.41 -20.18
CA SER A 200 -7.39 12.67 -20.75
C SER A 200 -6.32 13.77 -20.72
N GLU A 201 -6.23 14.56 -21.81
CA GLU A 201 -5.34 15.72 -21.90
C GLU A 201 -5.63 16.76 -20.80
N GLU A 202 -6.86 16.82 -20.29
CA GLU A 202 -7.22 17.68 -19.16
C GLU A 202 -6.42 17.31 -17.91
N VAL A 203 -6.31 16.02 -17.58
CA VAL A 203 -5.54 15.54 -16.42
C VAL A 203 -4.06 15.74 -16.64
N HIS A 204 -3.56 15.53 -17.86
CA HIS A 204 -2.18 15.81 -18.20
C HIS A 204 -1.83 17.29 -18.01
N SER A 205 -2.73 18.20 -18.41
CA SER A 205 -2.60 19.64 -18.19
C SER A 205 -2.63 19.99 -16.70
N LEU A 206 -3.53 19.37 -15.93
CA LEU A 206 -3.70 19.61 -14.51
C LEU A 206 -2.49 19.11 -13.69
N VAL A 207 -1.97 17.92 -13.99
CA VAL A 207 -0.75 17.40 -13.38
C VAL A 207 0.43 18.35 -13.64
N ARG A 208 0.58 18.85 -14.87
CA ARG A 208 1.64 19.81 -15.20
C ARG A 208 1.46 21.13 -14.45
N ALA A 209 0.24 21.64 -14.36
CA ALA A 209 -0.08 22.85 -13.61
C ALA A 209 0.26 22.70 -12.11
N ILE A 210 -0.12 21.57 -11.49
CA ILE A 210 0.15 21.30 -10.06
C ILE A 210 1.66 21.26 -9.77
N ILE A 211 2.46 20.66 -10.66
CA ILE A 211 3.91 20.51 -10.47
C ILE A 211 4.65 21.84 -10.67
N ASN A 212 4.13 22.73 -11.52
CA ASN A 212 4.78 23.98 -11.91
C ASN A 212 4.24 25.24 -11.20
N ALA A 213 3.17 25.11 -10.41
CA ALA A 213 2.69 26.16 -9.51
C ALA A 213 3.71 26.46 -8.39
#